data_AF-A0A1G5FJV1-F1
#
_entry.id   AF-A0A1G5FJV1-F1
#
_cell.length_a   1.000
_cell.length_b   1.000
_cell.length_c   1.000
_cell.angle_alpha   90.00
_cell.angle_beta   90.00
_cell.angle_gamma   90.00
#
_symmetry.space_group_name_H-M   'P 1'
#
loop_
_entity.id
_entity.type
_entity.pdbx_description
1 polymer ?
#
loop_
_entity_poly.entity_id
_entity_poly.type
_entity_poly.pdbx_seq_one_letter_code
_entity_poly.pdbx_strand_id
1 'polypeptide(L)'
;MNKLLNIFLIAFGALVVVSCGDDGTREVSPKSGRSVQYFPNMYEDVGYSTYSEGEVFNNDMEAQKPVDGTVSRGWMPYDYEDTNEGYASAKANLNNPVPLTEAHLTNGQALYGIYCAICHGAKGDGQGHLVQTEKILGVPSYDAREITQGSIYHVMYYGINYMGSYASQTSIEERWEIAHYVEALRADLMGVARQPVMDEDGKVMTVETPVAQQETDSLSTQNTDNDSEIEADVPPTTGSADEENDNTNQGQ
;
A
#
# COMPACT_ATOMS: atom_id res chain seq x y z
N MET A 1 -39.83 -35.54 48.89
CA MET A 1 -38.95 -34.39 49.23
C MET A 1 -37.73 -34.23 48.31
N ASN A 2 -37.31 -35.26 47.56
CA ASN A 2 -36.01 -35.22 46.86
C ASN A 2 -36.05 -34.54 45.48
N LYS A 3 -37.22 -34.40 44.84
CA LYS A 3 -37.34 -33.75 43.53
C LYS A 3 -37.17 -32.22 43.60
N LEU A 4 -37.77 -31.58 44.60
CA LEU A 4 -37.60 -30.13 44.82
C LEU A 4 -36.18 -29.77 45.25
N LEU A 5 -35.54 -30.59 46.10
CA LEU A 5 -34.15 -30.42 46.50
C LEU A 5 -33.18 -30.59 45.31
N ASN A 6 -33.40 -31.59 44.45
CA ASN A 6 -32.55 -31.80 43.27
C ASN A 6 -32.75 -30.68 42.23
N ILE A 7 -33.97 -30.18 42.04
CA ILE A 7 -34.22 -29.02 41.16
C ILE A 7 -33.52 -27.78 41.72
N PHE A 8 -33.55 -27.56 43.04
CA PHE A 8 -32.86 -26.46 43.69
C PHE A 8 -31.33 -26.56 43.55
N LEU A 9 -30.76 -27.76 43.69
CA LEU A 9 -29.33 -28.00 43.49
C LEU A 9 -28.89 -27.80 42.03
N ILE A 10 -29.71 -28.21 41.07
CA ILE A 10 -29.43 -27.99 39.64
C ILE A 10 -29.55 -26.51 39.28
N ALA A 11 -30.57 -25.81 39.79
CA ALA A 11 -30.73 -24.37 39.57
C ALA A 11 -29.61 -23.55 40.23
N PHE A 12 -29.19 -23.92 41.44
CA PHE A 12 -28.07 -23.29 42.12
C PHE A 12 -26.74 -23.59 41.40
N GLY A 13 -26.54 -24.82 40.93
CA GLY A 13 -25.38 -25.18 40.11
C GLY A 13 -25.31 -24.38 38.81
N ALA A 14 -26.44 -24.21 38.11
CA ALA A 14 -26.52 -23.40 36.90
C ALA A 14 -26.25 -21.90 37.18
N LEU A 15 -26.75 -21.37 38.29
CA LEU A 15 -26.49 -19.98 38.72
C LEU A 15 -25.01 -19.72 39.00
N VAL A 16 -24.32 -20.69 39.64
CA VAL A 16 -22.89 -20.59 39.94
C VAL A 16 -22.03 -20.67 38.67
N VAL A 17 -22.43 -21.47 37.67
CA VAL A 17 -21.71 -21.55 36.39
C VAL A 17 -21.86 -20.25 35.57
N VAL A 18 -23.05 -19.64 35.57
CA VAL A 18 -23.29 -18.33 34.91
C VAL A 18 -22.54 -17.19 35.62
N SER A 19 -22.32 -17.29 36.93
CA SER A 19 -21.60 -16.27 37.70
C SER A 19 -20.07 -16.28 37.50
N CYS A 20 -19.51 -17.32 36.87
CA CYS A 20 -18.06 -17.48 36.67
C CYS A 20 -17.61 -17.32 35.20
N GLY A 21 -18.52 -16.94 34.30
CA GLY A 21 -18.25 -16.80 32.87
C GLY A 21 -18.52 -15.39 32.36
N ASP A 22 -17.97 -14.37 33.04
CA ASP A 22 -17.86 -13.03 32.45
C ASP A 22 -16.45 -12.88 31.88
N ASP A 23 -16.39 -12.70 30.57
CA ASP A 23 -15.26 -12.35 29.73
C ASP A 23 -14.56 -11.05 30.22
N GLY A 24 -15.18 -10.32 31.16
CA GLY A 24 -14.75 -9.10 31.83
C GLY A 24 -13.63 -9.20 32.87
N THR A 25 -12.86 -10.30 32.95
CA THR A 25 -11.63 -10.33 33.79
C THR A 25 -10.48 -9.51 33.21
N ARG A 26 -10.65 -8.93 32.03
CA ARG A 26 -9.74 -7.89 31.53
C ARG A 26 -10.21 -6.57 32.10
N GLU A 27 -9.42 -5.98 33.00
CA GLU A 27 -9.62 -4.60 33.45
C GLU A 27 -9.58 -3.69 32.21
N VAL A 28 -10.74 -3.40 31.64
CA VAL A 28 -10.92 -2.60 30.43
C VAL A 28 -11.77 -1.39 30.84
N SER A 29 -11.31 -0.19 30.49
CA SER A 29 -12.05 1.04 30.75
C SER A 29 -13.39 1.00 30.01
N PRO A 30 -14.55 1.09 30.71
CA PRO A 30 -15.88 1.01 30.07
C PRO A 30 -16.14 2.14 29.06
N LYS A 31 -15.38 3.25 29.15
CA LYS A 31 -15.53 4.41 28.26
C LYS A 31 -14.72 4.32 26.98
N SER A 32 -13.56 3.65 27.01
CA SER A 32 -12.64 3.62 25.87
C SER A 32 -12.43 2.22 25.29
N GLY A 33 -12.86 1.16 25.98
CA GLY A 33 -12.60 -0.23 25.57
C GLY A 33 -11.11 -0.62 25.65
N ARG A 34 -10.24 0.23 26.24
CA ARG A 34 -8.80 0.00 26.37
C ARG A 34 -8.48 -0.68 27.71
N SER A 35 -7.48 -1.55 27.72
CA SER A 35 -6.97 -2.17 28.95
C SER A 35 -6.44 -1.12 29.92
N VAL A 36 -6.70 -1.31 31.21
CA VAL A 36 -6.16 -0.50 32.30
C VAL A 36 -4.64 -0.63 32.32
N GLN A 37 -3.96 0.50 32.48
CA GLN A 37 -2.51 0.57 32.54
C GLN A 37 -2.08 0.82 33.99
N TYR A 38 -1.15 0.01 34.50
CA TYR A 38 -0.57 0.19 35.83
C TYR A 38 0.72 1.03 35.73
N PHE A 39 0.75 2.17 36.43
CA PHE A 39 1.83 3.17 36.42
C PHE A 39 2.28 3.68 35.02
N PRO A 40 1.42 4.40 34.28
CA PRO A 40 1.73 4.92 32.93
C PRO A 40 2.55 6.23 32.94
N ASN A 41 3.48 6.42 33.88
CA ASN A 41 4.11 7.73 34.13
C ASN A 41 4.95 8.27 32.95
N MET A 42 5.35 7.41 32.00
CA MET A 42 6.15 7.75 30.80
C MET A 42 5.70 6.94 29.58
N TYR A 43 4.44 6.51 29.54
CA TYR A 43 3.90 5.74 28.40
C TYR A 43 3.59 6.63 27.20
N GLU A 44 3.21 7.88 27.48
CA GLU A 44 2.98 8.92 26.50
C GLU A 44 4.21 9.84 26.52
N ASP A 45 4.69 10.19 25.34
CA ASP A 45 5.76 11.14 25.21
C ASP A 45 5.27 12.57 25.54
N VAL A 46 6.13 13.33 26.21
CA VAL A 46 5.89 14.76 26.47
C VAL A 46 6.16 15.60 25.20
N GLY A 47 6.95 15.04 24.28
CA GLY A 47 7.29 15.68 23.02
C GLY A 47 6.17 15.58 22.00
N TYR A 48 6.38 16.26 20.88
CA TYR A 48 5.54 16.15 19.69
C TYR A 48 5.99 14.93 18.87
N SER A 49 5.03 14.13 18.40
CA SER A 49 5.24 12.94 17.59
C SER A 49 4.77 13.18 16.15
N THR A 50 5.41 12.54 15.17
CA THR A 50 5.23 12.94 13.75
C THR A 50 3.80 12.88 13.24
N TYR A 51 2.94 12.02 13.80
CA TYR A 51 1.55 11.84 13.38
C TYR A 51 0.56 11.92 14.55
N SER A 52 0.94 12.58 15.66
CA SER A 52 -0.01 12.84 16.76
C SER A 52 -0.86 14.07 16.51
N GLU A 53 -1.95 14.11 17.26
CA GLU A 53 -2.83 15.26 17.33
C GLU A 53 -2.22 16.35 18.22
N GLY A 54 -2.27 17.59 17.77
CA GLY A 54 -1.75 18.74 18.52
C GLY A 54 -2.66 19.95 18.39
N GLU A 55 -3.38 20.27 19.49
CA GLU A 55 -4.39 21.34 19.58
C GLU A 55 -3.85 22.75 19.22
N VAL A 56 -2.53 22.93 19.22
CA VAL A 56 -1.88 24.21 18.91
C VAL A 56 -1.78 24.45 17.40
N PHE A 57 -1.84 23.39 16.59
CA PHE A 57 -1.59 23.46 15.15
C PHE A 57 -2.88 23.52 14.33
N ASN A 58 -2.77 24.04 13.11
CA ASN A 58 -3.91 24.06 12.19
C ASN A 58 -4.35 22.63 11.87
N ASN A 59 -5.66 22.38 11.95
CA ASN A 59 -6.30 21.07 11.77
C ASN A 59 -5.82 20.00 12.77
N ASP A 60 -5.35 20.42 13.94
CA ASP A 60 -4.89 19.55 15.02
C ASP A 60 -3.82 18.52 14.60
N MET A 61 -3.08 18.75 13.52
CA MET A 61 -2.02 17.85 13.03
C MET A 61 -0.65 18.42 13.31
N GLU A 62 0.24 17.65 13.92
CA GLU A 62 1.62 18.09 14.17
C GLU A 62 2.47 18.16 12.89
N ALA A 63 2.18 17.31 11.90
CA ALA A 63 2.84 17.30 10.59
C ALA A 63 2.39 18.48 9.70
N GLN A 64 2.87 19.67 10.01
CA GLN A 64 2.61 20.88 9.23
C GLN A 64 3.41 20.87 7.91
N LYS A 65 2.83 21.51 6.88
CA LYS A 65 3.52 21.66 5.59
C LYS A 65 4.68 22.65 5.71
N PRO A 66 5.82 22.39 5.05
CA PRO A 66 6.89 23.37 4.94
C PRO A 66 6.42 24.56 4.09
N VAL A 67 7.11 25.69 4.24
CA VAL A 67 6.84 26.90 3.42
C VAL A 67 7.20 26.62 1.96
N ASP A 68 6.37 27.12 1.04
CA ASP A 68 6.57 26.94 -0.40
C ASP A 68 7.94 27.46 -0.86
N GLY A 69 8.59 26.71 -1.75
CA GLY A 69 9.91 27.05 -2.30
C GLY A 69 11.10 26.74 -1.37
N THR A 70 10.86 26.17 -0.19
CA THR A 70 11.96 25.71 0.66
C THR A 70 12.61 24.43 0.11
N VAL A 71 13.94 24.37 0.19
CA VAL A 71 14.74 23.22 -0.27
C VAL A 71 15.56 22.71 0.91
N SER A 72 15.39 21.42 1.25
CA SER A 72 16.14 20.79 2.34
C SER A 72 17.58 20.46 1.90
N ARG A 73 18.50 20.38 2.86
CA ARG A 73 19.89 20.05 2.56
C ARG A 73 20.01 18.60 2.09
N GLY A 74 20.66 18.38 0.95
CA GLY A 74 20.88 17.05 0.37
C GLY A 74 19.76 16.57 -0.56
N TRP A 75 18.71 17.38 -0.75
CA TRP A 75 17.66 17.14 -1.74
C TRP A 75 17.61 18.31 -2.71
N MET A 76 17.36 18.01 -3.99
CA MET A 76 17.16 19.02 -5.02
C MET A 76 15.79 18.80 -5.67
N PRO A 77 15.04 19.88 -5.95
CA PRO A 77 13.82 19.80 -6.73
C PRO A 77 14.09 19.19 -8.11
N TYR A 78 13.06 18.55 -8.66
CA TYR A 78 13.10 18.05 -10.03
C TYR A 78 13.09 19.21 -11.04
N ASP A 79 13.95 19.13 -12.06
CA ASP A 79 14.22 20.25 -12.97
C ASP A 79 13.16 20.48 -14.06
N TYR A 80 12.25 19.53 -14.26
CA TYR A 80 11.25 19.59 -15.34
C TYR A 80 9.88 19.91 -14.75
N GLU A 81 9.15 20.84 -15.37
CA GLU A 81 7.80 21.22 -14.95
C GLU A 81 6.73 20.20 -15.35
N ASP A 82 5.61 20.19 -14.64
CA ASP A 82 4.41 19.39 -14.95
C ASP A 82 3.61 20.01 -16.11
N THR A 83 4.21 20.01 -17.29
CA THR A 83 3.62 20.50 -18.54
C THR A 83 3.90 19.51 -19.66
N ASN A 84 3.15 19.59 -20.77
CA ASN A 84 3.39 18.73 -21.92
C ASN A 84 4.78 18.97 -22.53
N GLU A 85 5.24 20.22 -22.51
CA GLU A 85 6.58 20.62 -22.91
C GLU A 85 7.64 20.06 -21.96
N GLY A 86 7.38 20.10 -20.65
CA GLY A 86 8.21 19.49 -19.62
C GLY A 86 8.35 17.97 -19.80
N TYR A 87 7.23 17.28 -20.02
CA TYR A 87 7.22 15.85 -20.33
C TYR A 87 8.02 15.53 -21.61
N ALA A 88 7.83 16.29 -22.68
CA ALA A 88 8.56 16.08 -23.93
C ALA A 88 10.07 16.33 -23.76
N SER A 89 10.44 17.36 -22.99
CA SER A 89 11.83 17.66 -22.66
C SER A 89 12.47 16.56 -21.81
N ALA A 90 11.76 16.06 -20.79
CA ALA A 90 12.22 14.95 -19.96
C ALA A 90 12.37 13.67 -20.79
N LYS A 91 11.39 13.36 -21.65
CA LYS A 91 11.46 12.20 -22.56
C LYS A 91 12.71 12.24 -23.44
N ALA A 92 13.11 13.42 -23.90
CA ALA A 92 14.24 13.60 -24.83
C ALA A 92 15.61 13.71 -24.15
N ASN A 93 15.70 14.40 -23.02
CA ASN A 93 16.98 14.83 -22.45
C ASN A 93 17.32 14.16 -21.11
N LEU A 94 16.32 13.62 -20.40
CA LEU A 94 16.54 13.06 -19.07
C LEU A 94 16.97 11.60 -19.17
N ASN A 95 18.17 11.33 -18.66
CA ASN A 95 18.77 10.01 -18.62
C ASN A 95 18.89 9.54 -17.17
N ASN A 96 18.83 8.23 -16.97
CA ASN A 96 18.98 7.64 -15.65
C ASN A 96 20.44 7.74 -15.18
N PRO A 97 20.71 8.41 -14.05
CA PRO A 97 22.06 8.51 -13.48
C PRO A 97 22.47 7.23 -12.71
N VAL A 98 21.53 6.36 -12.36
CA VAL A 98 21.78 5.10 -11.63
C VAL A 98 22.29 4.05 -12.60
N PRO A 99 23.45 3.41 -12.34
CA PRO A 99 23.98 2.38 -13.22
C PRO A 99 23.01 1.19 -13.29
N LEU A 100 22.87 0.58 -14.47
CA LEU A 100 22.07 -0.62 -14.61
C LEU A 100 22.88 -1.83 -14.10
N THR A 101 22.74 -2.16 -12.82
CA THR A 101 23.33 -3.37 -12.21
C THR A 101 22.27 -4.43 -11.95
N GLU A 102 22.68 -5.68 -11.71
CA GLU A 102 21.76 -6.75 -11.30
C GLU A 102 21.02 -6.42 -10.00
N ALA A 103 21.71 -5.80 -9.04
CA ALA A 103 21.12 -5.36 -7.78
C ALA A 103 20.03 -4.30 -7.99
N HIS A 104 20.32 -3.27 -8.79
CA HIS A 104 19.35 -2.20 -9.10
C HIS A 104 18.16 -2.74 -9.89
N LEU A 105 18.38 -3.68 -10.81
CA LEU A 105 17.29 -4.31 -11.57
C LEU A 105 16.40 -5.18 -10.66
N THR A 106 17.00 -5.92 -9.73
CA THR A 106 16.29 -6.77 -8.76
C THR A 106 15.48 -5.90 -7.78
N ASN A 107 16.05 -4.81 -7.30
CA ASN A 107 15.33 -3.87 -6.44
C ASN A 107 14.17 -3.20 -7.19
N GLY A 108 14.42 -2.76 -8.43
CA GLY A 108 13.40 -2.24 -9.33
C GLY A 108 12.25 -3.20 -9.57
N GLN A 109 12.54 -4.51 -9.72
CA GLN A 109 11.51 -5.56 -9.82
C GLN A 109 10.66 -5.66 -8.55
N ALA A 110 11.29 -5.65 -7.37
CA ALA A 110 10.57 -5.71 -6.10
C ALA A 110 9.65 -4.50 -5.92
N LEU A 111 10.18 -3.29 -6.14
CA LEU A 111 9.43 -2.04 -6.06
C LEU A 111 8.28 -1.99 -7.07
N TYR A 112 8.52 -2.44 -8.30
CA TYR A 112 7.47 -2.56 -9.32
C TYR A 112 6.35 -3.50 -8.86
N GLY A 113 6.71 -4.64 -8.26
CA GLY A 113 5.74 -5.59 -7.70
C GLY A 113 4.85 -4.96 -6.63
N ILE A 114 5.40 -4.07 -5.79
CA ILE A 114 4.68 -3.39 -4.72
C ILE A 114 3.77 -2.28 -5.26
N TYR A 115 4.31 -1.39 -6.10
CA TYR A 115 3.64 -0.12 -6.44
C TYR A 115 2.93 -0.11 -7.79
N CYS A 116 3.38 -0.93 -8.76
CA CYS A 116 3.00 -0.77 -10.17
C CYS A 116 2.20 -1.97 -10.71
N ALA A 117 2.58 -3.20 -10.32
CA ALA A 117 2.02 -4.44 -10.86
C ALA A 117 0.51 -4.59 -10.62
N ILE A 118 -0.02 -3.97 -9.56
CA ILE A 118 -1.44 -3.98 -9.23
C ILE A 118 -2.33 -3.43 -10.35
N CYS A 119 -1.82 -2.43 -11.10
CA CYS A 119 -2.49 -1.81 -12.24
C CYS A 119 -1.91 -2.29 -13.58
N HIS A 120 -0.57 -2.32 -13.71
CA HIS A 120 0.10 -2.60 -14.99
C HIS A 120 0.35 -4.08 -15.26
N GLY A 121 0.11 -4.97 -14.30
CA GLY A 121 0.38 -6.40 -14.41
C GLY A 121 1.86 -6.73 -14.18
N ALA A 122 2.13 -7.98 -13.79
CA ALA A 122 3.50 -8.45 -13.54
C ALA A 122 4.40 -8.38 -14.78
N LYS A 123 3.81 -8.47 -15.98
CA LYS A 123 4.51 -8.39 -17.27
C LYS A 123 4.51 -7.00 -17.89
N GLY A 124 3.81 -6.02 -17.29
CA GLY A 124 3.65 -4.69 -17.88
C GLY A 124 2.73 -4.64 -19.11
N ASP A 125 1.86 -5.64 -19.28
CA ASP A 125 0.90 -5.79 -20.37
C ASP A 125 -0.41 -5.00 -20.14
N GLY A 126 -0.48 -4.23 -19.05
CA GLY A 126 -1.67 -3.49 -18.67
C GLY A 126 -2.78 -4.38 -18.09
N GLN A 127 -2.50 -5.65 -17.79
CA GLN A 127 -3.46 -6.60 -17.22
C GLN A 127 -3.24 -6.81 -15.72
N GLY A 128 -3.13 -5.73 -14.95
CA GLY A 128 -3.08 -5.80 -13.49
C GLY A 128 -4.38 -6.30 -12.87
N HIS A 129 -4.34 -6.71 -11.60
CA HIS A 129 -5.51 -7.24 -10.90
C HIS A 129 -6.70 -6.28 -10.90
N LEU A 130 -6.47 -4.98 -10.77
CA LEU A 130 -7.54 -3.97 -10.81
C LEU A 130 -8.18 -3.81 -12.21
N VAL A 131 -7.43 -4.12 -13.27
CA VAL A 131 -7.96 -4.16 -14.64
C VAL A 131 -8.77 -5.42 -14.86
N GLN A 132 -8.25 -6.58 -14.42
CA GLN A 132 -8.94 -7.87 -14.53
C GLN A 132 -10.26 -7.93 -13.75
N THR A 133 -10.34 -7.19 -12.64
CA THR A 133 -11.55 -7.04 -11.81
C THR A 133 -12.43 -5.86 -12.22
N GLU A 134 -12.12 -5.23 -13.36
CA GLU A 134 -12.87 -4.12 -13.98
C GLU A 134 -13.06 -2.90 -13.07
N LYS A 135 -12.19 -2.72 -12.06
CA LYS A 135 -12.22 -1.55 -11.17
C LYS A 135 -11.63 -0.32 -11.81
N ILE A 136 -10.66 -0.52 -12.69
CA ILE A 136 -10.10 0.50 -13.57
C ILE A 136 -10.01 -0.07 -14.99
N LEU A 137 -10.09 0.81 -15.99
CA LEU A 137 -10.02 0.43 -17.40
C LEU A 137 -8.97 1.28 -18.11
N GLY A 138 -8.43 0.77 -19.23
CA GLY A 138 -7.57 1.55 -20.13
C GLY A 138 -6.13 1.74 -19.66
N VAL A 139 -5.59 0.82 -18.84
CA VAL A 139 -4.16 0.81 -18.52
C VAL A 139 -3.37 0.34 -19.74
N PRO A 140 -2.42 1.15 -20.27
CA PRO A 140 -1.67 0.77 -21.46
C PRO A 140 -0.61 -0.28 -21.14
N SER A 141 -0.36 -1.17 -22.10
CA SER A 141 0.84 -2.01 -22.14
C SER A 141 2.09 -1.17 -22.46
N TYR A 142 3.26 -1.56 -21.98
CA TYR A 142 4.50 -0.79 -22.18
C TYR A 142 5.05 -0.81 -23.61
N ASP A 143 4.63 -1.77 -24.44
CA ASP A 143 4.95 -1.82 -25.87
C ASP A 143 4.01 -0.96 -26.74
N ALA A 144 2.85 -0.56 -26.21
CA ALA A 144 1.83 0.18 -26.95
C ALA A 144 2.27 1.61 -27.35
N ARG A 145 3.28 2.16 -26.67
CA ARG A 145 3.83 3.49 -26.94
C ARG A 145 5.33 3.53 -26.69
N GLU A 146 5.99 4.45 -27.36
CA GLU A 146 7.41 4.70 -27.12
C GLU A 146 7.60 5.47 -25.80
N ILE A 147 8.29 4.83 -24.86
CA ILE A 147 8.70 5.40 -23.57
C ILE A 147 10.23 5.33 -23.45
N THR A 148 10.80 6.32 -22.78
CA THR A 148 12.21 6.40 -22.36
C THR A 148 12.29 6.40 -20.84
N GLN A 149 13.45 6.08 -20.26
CA GLN A 149 13.66 6.13 -18.81
C GLN A 149 13.30 7.50 -18.22
N GLY A 150 13.65 8.59 -18.90
CA GLY A 150 13.27 9.95 -18.51
C GLY A 150 11.75 10.16 -18.48
N SER A 151 11.02 9.66 -19.48
CA SER A 151 9.56 9.75 -19.51
C SER A 151 8.89 8.90 -18.42
N ILE A 152 9.46 7.74 -18.09
CA ILE A 152 8.97 6.86 -17.02
C ILE A 152 9.13 7.56 -15.67
N TYR A 153 10.31 8.14 -15.41
CA TYR A 153 10.57 8.89 -14.20
C TYR A 153 9.64 10.10 -14.04
N HIS A 154 9.43 10.86 -15.12
CA HIS A 154 8.53 12.02 -15.10
C HIS A 154 7.10 11.63 -14.72
N VAL A 155 6.58 10.54 -15.31
CA VAL A 155 5.24 10.03 -15.00
C VAL A 155 5.16 9.48 -13.57
N MET A 156 6.21 8.85 -13.03
CA MET A 156 6.23 8.47 -11.62
C MET A 156 6.26 9.67 -10.68
N TYR A 157 6.89 10.78 -11.10
CA TYR A 157 7.01 11.97 -10.28
C TYR A 157 5.73 12.81 -10.23
N TYR A 158 5.10 13.10 -11.37
CA TYR A 158 3.88 13.93 -11.43
C TYR A 158 2.59 13.11 -11.55
N GLY A 159 2.67 11.93 -12.15
CA GLY A 159 1.49 11.20 -12.62
C GLY A 159 1.18 11.53 -14.09
N ILE A 160 0.16 10.86 -14.64
CA ILE A 160 -0.43 11.21 -15.93
C ILE A 160 -1.88 10.73 -15.98
N ASN A 161 -2.80 11.64 -16.33
CA ASN A 161 -4.24 11.37 -16.37
C ASN A 161 -4.75 10.75 -15.05
N TYR A 162 -5.12 9.46 -15.07
CA TYR A 162 -5.63 8.71 -13.92
C TYR A 162 -4.54 8.10 -13.03
N MET A 163 -3.28 8.11 -13.46
CA MET A 163 -2.15 7.65 -12.66
C MET A 163 -1.65 8.81 -11.80
N GLY A 164 -1.73 8.66 -10.47
CA GLY A 164 -1.22 9.67 -9.52
C GLY A 164 0.31 9.68 -9.40
N SER A 165 0.82 10.62 -8.61
CA SER A 165 2.24 10.71 -8.26
C SER A 165 2.66 9.63 -7.25
N TYR A 166 3.85 9.08 -7.46
CA TYR A 166 4.54 8.16 -6.53
C TYR A 166 5.74 8.81 -5.83
N ALA A 167 5.97 10.12 -6.02
CA ALA A 167 7.15 10.82 -5.51
C ALA A 167 7.25 10.83 -3.97
N SER A 168 6.13 10.72 -3.26
CA SER A 168 6.10 10.65 -1.79
C SER A 168 6.35 9.24 -1.24
N GLN A 169 6.14 8.21 -2.07
CA GLN A 169 6.26 6.79 -1.69
C GLN A 169 7.62 6.21 -2.08
N THR A 170 8.33 6.86 -3.01
CA THR A 170 9.56 6.36 -3.61
C THR A 170 10.67 7.40 -3.57
N SER A 171 11.87 6.96 -3.22
CA SER A 171 13.08 7.78 -3.27
C SER A 171 13.46 8.11 -4.72
N ILE A 172 14.40 9.04 -4.89
CA ILE A 172 14.91 9.41 -6.22
C ILE A 172 15.57 8.21 -6.90
N GLU A 173 16.35 7.42 -6.16
CA GLU A 173 17.06 6.24 -6.65
C GLU A 173 16.08 5.11 -6.98
N GLU A 174 15.12 4.83 -6.09
CA GLU A 174 14.11 3.80 -6.29
C GLU A 174 13.28 4.05 -7.57
N ARG A 175 12.95 5.31 -7.87
CA ARG A 175 12.27 5.66 -9.13
C ARG A 175 13.11 5.33 -10.36
N TRP A 176 14.42 5.51 -10.29
CA TRP A 176 15.33 5.16 -11.37
C TRP A 176 15.48 3.64 -11.54
N GLU A 177 15.48 2.89 -10.44
CA GLU A 177 15.49 1.42 -10.48
C GLU A 177 14.20 0.85 -11.06
N ILE A 178 13.04 1.41 -10.68
CA ILE A 178 11.76 1.05 -11.32
C ILE A 178 11.81 1.35 -12.82
N ALA A 179 12.40 2.49 -13.24
CA ALA A 179 12.54 2.83 -14.65
C ALA A 179 13.39 1.81 -15.42
N HIS A 180 14.48 1.29 -14.83
CA HIS A 180 15.27 0.18 -15.39
C HIS A 180 14.41 -1.06 -15.61
N TYR A 181 13.63 -1.45 -14.59
CA TYR A 181 12.80 -2.65 -14.67
C TYR A 181 11.65 -2.51 -15.68
N VAL A 182 11.01 -1.34 -15.76
CA VAL A 182 9.96 -1.06 -16.76
C VAL A 182 10.52 -1.13 -18.19
N GLU A 183 11.75 -0.65 -18.42
CA GLU A 183 12.40 -0.79 -19.72
C GLU A 183 12.72 -2.26 -20.05
N ALA A 184 13.13 -3.06 -19.07
CA ALA A 184 13.31 -4.50 -19.24
C ALA A 184 12.01 -5.22 -19.60
N LEU A 185 10.89 -4.91 -18.93
CA LEU A 185 9.57 -5.45 -19.27
C LEU A 185 9.12 -5.04 -20.68
N ARG A 186 9.37 -3.78 -21.07
CA ARG A 186 9.09 -3.31 -22.42
C ARG A 186 9.90 -4.09 -23.47
N ALA A 187 11.18 -4.36 -23.20
CA ALA A 187 12.03 -5.14 -24.09
C ALA A 187 11.46 -6.56 -24.28
N ASP A 188 11.03 -7.21 -23.19
CA ASP A 188 10.41 -8.54 -23.24
C ASP A 188 9.13 -8.55 -24.07
N LEU A 189 8.25 -7.56 -23.91
CA LEU A 189 7.00 -7.43 -24.67
C LEU A 189 7.26 -7.19 -26.17
N MET A 190 8.29 -6.41 -26.50
CA MET A 190 8.69 -6.14 -27.89
C MET A 190 9.48 -7.31 -28.52
N GLY A 191 9.84 -8.34 -27.74
CA GLY A 191 10.67 -9.46 -28.21
C GLY A 191 12.10 -9.05 -28.55
N VAL A 192 12.61 -7.97 -27.95
CA VAL A 192 13.99 -7.50 -28.11
C VAL A 192 14.83 -7.90 -26.90
N ALA A 193 16.13 -8.10 -27.10
CA ALA A 193 17.02 -8.42 -25.99
C ALA A 193 17.06 -7.26 -24.97
N ARG A 194 17.01 -7.60 -23.68
CA ARG A 194 17.18 -6.64 -22.58
C ARG A 194 18.56 -5.99 -22.65
N GLN A 195 18.67 -4.78 -22.11
CA GLN A 195 19.97 -4.15 -21.96
C GLN A 195 20.86 -4.98 -21.03
N PRO A 196 22.15 -5.13 -21.35
CA PRO A 196 23.05 -5.89 -20.50
C PRO A 196 23.29 -5.10 -19.20
N VAL A 197 23.31 -5.82 -18.08
CA VAL A 197 23.54 -5.24 -16.76
C VAL A 197 25.04 -5.23 -16.45
N MET A 198 25.46 -4.37 -15.53
CA MET A 198 26.80 -4.37 -14.97
C MET A 198 26.82 -5.27 -13.72
N ASP A 199 27.86 -6.09 -13.56
CA ASP A 199 28.14 -6.79 -12.31
C ASP A 199 28.74 -5.85 -11.25
N GLU A 200 28.95 -6.36 -10.02
CA GLU A 200 29.56 -5.61 -8.92
C GLU A 200 30.97 -5.10 -9.24
N ASP A 201 31.66 -5.73 -10.20
CA ASP A 201 32.99 -5.36 -10.68
C ASP A 201 32.96 -4.40 -11.90
N GLY A 202 31.76 -3.95 -12.32
CA GLY A 202 31.55 -3.02 -13.42
C GLY A 202 31.67 -3.63 -14.82
N LYS A 203 31.66 -4.96 -14.93
CA LYS A 203 31.71 -5.68 -16.20
C LYS A 203 30.30 -5.97 -16.71
N VAL A 204 30.13 -5.81 -18.02
CA VAL A 204 28.85 -5.97 -18.72
C VAL A 204 28.51 -7.47 -18.83
N MET A 205 27.37 -7.86 -18.27
CA MET A 205 26.77 -9.19 -18.33
C MET A 205 25.40 -9.14 -19.00
N THR A 206 25.09 -10.13 -19.82
CA THR A 206 23.74 -10.31 -20.35
C THR A 206 22.93 -11.13 -19.37
N VAL A 207 21.91 -10.53 -18.74
CA VAL A 207 20.91 -11.30 -17.98
C VAL A 207 20.00 -11.95 -19.00
N GLU A 208 20.19 -13.25 -19.24
CA GLU A 208 19.18 -14.03 -19.94
C GLU A 208 17.91 -14.00 -19.09
N THR A 209 16.79 -13.69 -19.74
CA THR A 209 15.44 -13.62 -19.16
C THR A 209 15.24 -14.76 -18.15
N PRO A 210 14.87 -14.49 -16.88
CA PRO A 210 14.29 -15.55 -16.08
C PRO A 210 12.93 -15.81 -16.73
N VAL A 211 12.90 -16.87 -17.55
CA VAL A 211 11.66 -17.52 -17.95
C VAL A 211 10.87 -17.72 -16.67
N ALA A 212 9.69 -17.13 -16.62
CA ALA A 212 8.72 -17.31 -15.56
C ALA A 212 8.35 -18.79 -15.44
N GLN A 213 9.14 -19.59 -14.71
CA GLN A 213 8.79 -20.92 -14.22
C GLN A 213 9.58 -21.20 -12.93
N GLN A 214 8.84 -21.62 -11.88
CA GLN A 214 9.23 -21.89 -10.48
C GLN A 214 9.33 -20.60 -9.62
N GLU A 215 8.42 -20.27 -8.70
CA GLU A 215 7.63 -21.11 -7.78
C GLU A 215 6.20 -20.56 -7.61
N THR A 216 5.21 -21.25 -8.17
CA THR A 216 3.83 -21.27 -7.63
C THR A 216 3.36 -22.72 -7.65
N ASP A 217 4.10 -23.59 -6.96
CA ASP A 217 3.73 -24.99 -6.80
C ASP A 217 4.22 -25.53 -5.45
N SER A 218 4.04 -24.75 -4.39
CA SER A 218 4.27 -25.17 -3.01
C SER A 218 3.38 -24.47 -1.98
N LEU A 219 2.27 -23.87 -2.42
CA LEU A 219 1.18 -23.45 -1.55
C LEU A 219 -0.20 -23.80 -2.14
N SER A 220 -0.34 -25.03 -2.65
CA SER A 220 -1.63 -25.58 -3.09
C SER A 220 -1.65 -27.09 -2.89
N THR A 221 -1.38 -27.58 -1.67
CA THR A 221 -1.79 -28.95 -1.28
C THR A 221 -1.76 -29.19 0.23
N GLN A 222 -2.24 -28.25 1.05
CA GLN A 222 -2.68 -28.59 2.42
C GLN A 222 -3.86 -27.72 2.85
N ASN A 223 -4.99 -27.87 2.15
CA ASN A 223 -6.30 -27.70 2.78
C ASN A 223 -7.14 -28.87 2.31
N THR A 224 -6.95 -30.01 2.97
CA THR A 224 -7.99 -31.05 2.98
C THR A 224 -9.11 -30.50 3.85
N ASP A 225 -10.27 -30.38 3.22
CA ASP A 225 -11.55 -30.05 3.83
C ASP A 225 -11.72 -30.80 5.15
N ASN A 226 -11.84 -30.05 6.25
CA ASN A 226 -12.51 -30.52 7.44
C ASN A 226 -13.51 -29.45 7.84
N ASP A 227 -14.70 -29.56 7.26
CA ASP A 227 -15.88 -28.81 7.66
C ASP A 227 -16.23 -29.16 9.11
N SER A 228 -16.01 -28.21 10.01
CA SER A 228 -16.79 -28.09 11.23
C SER A 228 -17.17 -26.63 11.40
N GLU A 229 -18.46 -26.40 11.25
CA GLU A 229 -19.18 -25.13 11.31
C GLU A 229 -18.69 -24.22 12.46
N ILE A 230 -18.20 -23.04 12.10
CA ILE A 230 -18.10 -21.89 13.01
C ILE A 230 -19.14 -20.89 12.50
N GLU A 231 -20.30 -20.86 13.15
CA GLU A 231 -21.26 -19.79 12.96
C GLU A 231 -20.69 -18.51 13.60
N ALA A 232 -20.35 -17.54 12.75
CA ALA A 232 -20.07 -16.18 13.19
C ALA A 232 -21.39 -15.41 13.25
N ASP A 233 -21.91 -15.22 14.47
CA ASP A 233 -23.01 -14.31 14.77
C ASP A 233 -22.58 -12.87 14.42
N VAL A 234 -23.08 -12.36 13.30
CA VAL A 234 -23.04 -10.94 12.94
C VAL A 234 -24.25 -10.27 13.57
N PRO A 235 -24.10 -9.36 14.57
CA PRO A 235 -25.24 -8.62 15.08
C PRO A 235 -25.75 -7.61 14.03
N PRO A 236 -27.07 -7.36 13.96
CA PRO A 236 -27.69 -6.59 12.91
C PRO A 236 -27.37 -5.09 13.02
N THR A 237 -27.10 -4.48 11.87
CA THR A 237 -27.09 -3.03 11.70
C THR A 237 -28.52 -2.49 11.87
N THR A 238 -28.82 -1.91 13.03
CA THR A 238 -30.03 -1.09 13.16
C THR A 238 -29.70 0.33 12.74
N GLY A 239 -30.21 0.73 11.59
CA GLY A 239 -30.37 2.15 11.27
C GLY A 239 -31.43 2.76 12.19
N SER A 240 -31.12 3.93 12.77
CA SER A 240 -32.16 4.92 13.10
C SER A 240 -32.09 6.00 12.04
N ALA A 241 -33.20 6.13 11.31
CA ALA A 241 -33.51 7.32 10.56
C ALA A 241 -33.82 8.43 11.57
N ASP A 242 -33.03 9.49 11.57
CA ASP A 242 -33.51 10.82 11.93
C ASP A 242 -33.44 11.66 10.65
N GLU A 243 -34.62 11.80 10.04
CA GLU A 243 -34.93 12.82 9.04
C GLU A 243 -34.87 14.19 9.74
N GLU A 244 -33.89 15.02 9.40
CA GLU A 244 -34.05 16.46 9.47
C GLU A 244 -33.54 17.09 8.16
N ASN A 245 -34.51 17.50 7.34
CA ASN A 245 -34.33 18.33 6.16
C ASN A 245 -33.72 19.67 6.58
N ASP A 246 -32.55 20.02 6.05
CA ASP A 246 -32.36 21.39 5.55
C ASP A 246 -31.56 21.39 4.25
N ASN A 247 -32.22 21.92 3.23
CA ASN A 247 -31.78 22.02 1.86
C ASN A 247 -31.30 23.45 1.64
N THR A 248 -30.00 23.68 1.65
CA THR A 248 -29.42 24.91 1.11
C THR A 248 -28.26 24.62 0.16
N ASN A 249 -28.66 24.39 -1.08
CA ASN A 249 -27.94 24.66 -2.32
C ASN A 249 -27.32 26.08 -2.33
N GLN A 250 -25.98 26.17 -2.24
CA GLN A 250 -25.11 27.16 -2.92
C GLN A 250 -23.75 26.46 -3.09
N GLY A 251 -23.14 26.29 -4.27
CA GLY A 251 -23.17 27.13 -5.44
C GLY A 251 -22.06 28.17 -5.37
N GLN A 252 -20.79 27.75 -5.48
CA GLN A 252 -19.66 28.47 -6.10
C GLN A 252 -18.39 27.60 -6.12
#